data_AF-A0A7C1KZF6-F1
#
_entry.id   AF-A0A7C1KZF6-F1
#
_cell.length_a   1.000
_cell.length_b   1.000
_cell.length_c   1.000
_cell.angle_alpha   90.00
_cell.angle_beta   90.00
_cell.angle_gamma   90.00
#
_symmetry.space_group_name_H-M   'P 1'
#
loop_
_entity.id
_entity.type
_entity.pdbx_description
1 polymer ?
#
loop_
_entity_poly.entity_id
_entity_poly.type
_entity_poly.pdbx_seq_one_letter_code
_entity_poly.pdbx_strand_id
1 'polypeptide(L)' 'MSRSQILGVEMMKNEELFKKTVSLLKKTGAKKIAVFGSYARGEQNPKSDLDLLVEFKDRKSLLDLVGMEMDLTDTLGTK' A
#
# COMPACT_ATOMS: atom_id res chain seq x y z
N MET A 1 22.60 17.20 -4.36
CA MET A 1 21.68 16.91 -3.23
C MET A 1 22.38 15.93 -2.31
N SER A 2 22.32 16.12 -0.98
CA SER A 2 22.99 15.21 -0.03
C SER A 2 22.24 13.88 0.09
N ARG A 3 22.95 12.80 0.46
CA ARG A 3 22.36 11.47 0.70
C ARG A 3 21.20 11.51 1.70
N SER A 4 21.30 12.35 2.73
CA SER A 4 20.25 12.54 3.74
C SER A 4 18.99 13.20 3.17
N GLN A 5 19.14 14.10 2.19
CA GLN A 5 17.98 14.72 1.53
C GLN A 5 17.23 13.72 0.63
N ILE A 6 17.94 12.82 -0.05
CA ILE A 6 17.34 11.80 -0.92
C ILE A 6 16.52 10.80 -0.10
N LEU A 7 17.09 10.29 0.99
CA LEU A 7 16.39 9.37 1.90
C LEU A 7 15.14 10.00 2.53
N GLY A 8 15.20 11.29 2.87
CA GLY A 8 14.04 12.03 3.40
C GLY A 8 12.88 12.10 2.39
N VAL A 9 13.16 12.35 1.12
CA VAL A 9 12.12 12.40 0.07
C VAL A 9 11.52 11.03 -0.23
N GLU A 10 12.32 9.96 -0.30
CA GLU A 10 11.81 8.58 -0.49
C GLU A 10 10.90 8.14 0.66
N MET A 11 11.28 8.42 1.91
CA MET A 11 10.48 8.10 3.08
C MET A 11 9.12 8.81 3.06
N MET A 12 9.09 10.11 2.73
CA MET A 12 7.85 10.88 2.61
C MET A 12 6.94 10.34 1.49
N LYS A 13 7.54 9.94 0.35
CA LYS A 13 6.80 9.37 -0.78
C LYS A 13 6.12 8.04 -0.41
N ASN A 14 6.81 7.19 0.34
CA ASN A 14 6.26 5.91 0.80
C ASN A 14 5.13 6.12 1.83
N GLU A 15 5.24 7.12 2.71
CA GLU A 15 4.18 7.44 3.67
C GLU A 15 2.92 7.97 2.96
N GLU A 16 3.08 8.80 1.92
CA GLU A 16 1.96 9.30 1.11
C GLU A 16 1.29 8.15 0.33
N LEU A 17 2.10 7.27 -0.26
CA LEU A 17 1.63 6.05 -0.93
C LEU A 17 0.78 5.20 0.03
N PHE A 18 1.30 4.95 1.24
CA PHE A 18 0.60 4.19 2.27
C PHE A 18 -0.74 4.82 2.64
N LYS A 19 -0.77 6.14 2.87
CA LYS A 19 -2.02 6.86 3.19
C LYS A 19 -3.06 6.75 2.07
N LYS A 20 -2.65 6.85 0.80
CA LYS A 20 -3.54 6.69 -0.35
C LYS A 20 -4.11 5.27 -0.42
N THR A 21 -3.25 4.26 -0.30
CA THR A 21 -3.64 2.85 -0.32
C THR A 21 -4.65 2.53 0.79
N VAL A 22 -4.37 2.94 2.03
CA VAL A 22 -5.28 2.72 3.17
C VAL A 22 -6.62 3.44 2.97
N SER A 23 -6.60 4.66 2.42
CA SER A 23 -7.82 5.42 2.13
C SER A 23 -8.70 4.72 1.09
N LEU A 24 -8.10 4.21 0.02
CA LEU A 24 -8.82 3.47 -1.02
C LEU A 24 -9.41 2.15 -0.46
N LEU A 25 -8.60 1.36 0.24
CA LEU A 25 -9.04 0.10 0.85
C LEU A 25 -10.17 0.30 1.87
N LYS A 26 -10.17 1.41 2.62
CA LYS A 26 -11.29 1.76 3.49
C LYS A 26 -12.58 2.01 2.72
N LYS A 27 -12.51 2.68 1.56
CA LYS A 27 -13.68 2.91 0.70
C LYS A 27 -14.24 1.62 0.11
N THR A 28 -13.40 0.61 -0.10
CA THR A 28 -13.82 -0.69 -0.65
C THR A 28 -14.37 -1.66 0.41
N GLY A 29 -14.51 -1.22 1.66
CA GLY A 29 -15.12 -2.00 2.74
C GLY A 29 -14.13 -2.84 3.54
N ALA A 30 -12.84 -2.49 3.51
CA ALA A 30 -11.86 -3.10 4.40
C ALA A 30 -12.25 -2.86 5.87
N LYS A 31 -12.37 -3.97 6.61
CA LYS A 31 -12.61 -4.02 8.05
C LYS A 31 -11.31 -3.88 8.83
N LYS A 32 -10.25 -4.53 8.37
CA LYS A 32 -8.90 -4.43 8.92
C LYS A 32 -7.88 -4.38 7.80
N ILE A 33 -6.83 -3.60 8.02
CA ILE A 33 -5.68 -3.51 7.13
C ILE A 33 -4.45 -3.68 8.02
N ALA A 34 -3.60 -4.64 7.69
CA ALA A 34 -2.35 -4.90 8.38
C ALA A 34 -1.19 -4.85 7.39
N VAL A 35 -0.06 -4.31 7.83
CA VAL A 35 1.20 -4.38 7.08
C VAL A 35 1.87 -5.70 7.39
N PHE A 36 2.37 -6.36 6.36
CA PHE A 36 3.14 -7.59 6.52
C PHE A 36 4.48 -7.49 5.76
N GLY A 37 5.27 -8.57 5.78
CA GLY A 37 6.51 -8.62 5.02
C GLY A 37 7.63 -7.75 5.60
N SER A 38 8.50 -7.26 4.71
CA SER A 38 9.72 -6.52 5.07
C SER A 38 9.45 -5.26 5.90
N TYR A 39 8.38 -4.54 5.57
CA TYR A 39 7.94 -3.34 6.31
C TYR A 39 7.52 -3.65 7.75
N ALA A 40 6.91 -4.80 8.01
CA ALA A 40 6.53 -5.20 9.37
C ALA A 40 7.75 -5.59 10.23
N ARG A 41 8.85 -6.02 9.60
CA ARG A 41 10.09 -6.44 10.28
C ARG A 41 11.16 -5.35 10.36
N GLY A 42 10.94 -4.20 9.74
CA GLY A 42 11.95 -3.14 9.66
C GLY A 42 13.10 -3.45 8.68
N GLU A 43 12.90 -4.41 7.78
CA GLU A 43 13.89 -4.89 6.79
C GLU A 43 13.67 -4.30 5.39
N GLN A 44 12.72 -3.36 5.25
CA GLN A 44 12.41 -2.73 3.97
C GLN A 44 13.59 -1.87 3.47
N ASN A 45 13.79 -1.88 2.16
CA ASN A 45 14.74 -1.02 1.45
C ASN A 45 13.98 -0.15 0.43
N PRO A 46 14.63 0.83 -0.23
CA PRO A 46 13.95 1.73 -1.18
C PRO A 46 13.29 1.05 -2.39
N LYS A 47 13.60 -0.23 -2.64
CA LYS A 47 13.01 -1.06 -3.70
C LYS A 47 12.04 -2.12 -3.16
N SER A 48 11.75 -2.12 -1.87
CA SER A 48 10.85 -3.10 -1.27
C SER A 48 9.40 -2.81 -1.61
N ASP A 49 8.70 -3.85 -2.05
CA ASP A 49 7.25 -3.84 -2.24
C ASP A 49 6.52 -3.68 -0.90
N LEU A 50 5.32 -3.09 -0.95
CA LEU A 50 4.47 -2.90 0.22
C LEU A 50 3.43 -4.02 0.30
N ASP A 51 3.69 -4.99 1.17
CA ASP A 51 2.77 -6.10 1.41
C ASP A 51 1.68 -5.72 2.42
N LEU A 52 0.41 -5.86 1.99
CA LEU A 52 -0.76 -5.57 2.82
C LEU A 52 -1.68 -6.78 2.93
N LEU A 53 -2.17 -7.02 4.15
CA LEU A 53 -3.22 -7.99 4.42
C LEU A 53 -4.52 -7.24 4.75
N VAL A 54 -5.58 -7.55 4.00
CA VAL A 54 -6.87 -6.86 4.11
C VAL A 54 -7.96 -7.85 4.49
N GLU A 55 -8.64 -7.60 5.60
CA GLU A 55 -9.86 -8.30 6.01
C GLU A 55 -11.06 -7.45 5.58
N PHE A 56 -11.96 -7.98 4.76
CA PHE A 56 -13.20 -7.29 4.35
C PHE A 56 -14.37 -7.64 5.28
N LYS A 57 -15.34 -6.73 5.40
CA LYS A 57 -16.57 -7.00 6.18
C LYS A 57 -17.43 -8.09 5.52
N ASP A 58 -17.53 -8.02 4.20
CA ASP A 58 -18.34 -8.92 3.38
C ASP A 58 -17.44 -9.78 2.48
N ARG A 59 -17.96 -10.91 1.99
CA ARG A 59 -17.25 -11.70 0.99
C ARG A 59 -17.07 -10.89 -0.28
N LYS A 60 -15.84 -10.89 -0.81
CA LYS A 60 -15.50 -10.32 -2.10
C LYS A 60 -15.45 -11.44 -3.13
N SER A 61 -16.08 -11.21 -4.28
CA SER A 61 -15.91 -12.07 -5.45
C SER A 61 -14.53 -11.86 -6.06
N LEU A 62 -14.10 -12.77 -6.94
CA LEU A 62 -12.84 -12.61 -7.67
C LEU A 62 -12.83 -11.31 -8.50
N LEU A 63 -13.97 -10.94 -9.10
CA LEU A 63 -14.09 -9.71 -9.89
C LEU A 63 -13.98 -8.45 -9.02
N ASP A 64 -14.48 -8.47 -7.78
CA ASP A 64 -14.29 -7.37 -6.84
C ASP A 64 -12.80 -7.19 -6.50
N LEU A 65 -12.08 -8.29 -6.32
CA LEU A 65 -10.64 -8.27 -6.04
C LEU A 65 -9.85 -7.71 -7.22
N VAL A 66 -10.15 -8.14 -8.43
CA VAL A 66 -9.52 -7.61 -9.66
C VAL A 66 -9.83 -6.13 -9.84
N GLY A 67 -11.07 -5.69 -9.63
CA GLY A 67 -11.43 -4.28 -9.70
C GLY A 67 -10.64 -3.44 -8.69
N MET A 68 -10.50 -3.93 -7.46
CA MET A 68 -9.69 -3.26 -6.44
C MET A 68 -8.20 -3.21 -6.78
N GLU A 69 -7.64 -4.26 -7.38
CA GLU A 69 -6.25 -4.26 -7.87
C GLU A 69 -6.07 -3.18 -8.95
N MET A 70 -6.98 -3.11 -9.92
CA MET A 70 -6.93 -2.08 -10.97
C MET A 70 -7.01 -0.66 -10.40
N ASP A 71 -7.96 -0.41 -9.49
CA ASP A 71 -8.09 0.89 -8.83
C ASP A 71 -6.83 1.29 -8.06
N LEU A 72 -6.18 0.32 -7.40
CA LEU A 72 -4.91 0.52 -6.70
C LEU A 72 -3.79 0.84 -7.69
N THR A 73 -3.62 0.05 -8.75
CA THR A 73 -2.61 0.28 -9.78
C THR A 73 -2.77 1.65 -10.44
N ASP A 74 -4.00 2.04 -10.78
CA ASP A 74 -4.29 3.33 -11.41
C ASP A 74 -4.02 4.50 -10.45
N THR A 75 -4.40 4.35 -9.18
CA THR A 75 -4.22 5.41 -8.16
C THR A 75 -2.74 5.59 -7.77
N LEU A 76 -2.00 4.49 -7.69
CA LEU A 76 -0.62 4.48 -7.21
C LEU A 76 0.40 4.66 -8.35
N GLY A 77 0.00 4.37 -9.60
CA GLY A 77 0.91 4.39 -10.75
C GLY A 77 2.00 3.32 -10.66
N THR A 78 1.76 2.27 -9.89
CA THR A 78 2.71 1.18 -9.62
C THR A 78 2.12 -0.13 -10.11
N LYS A 79 2.91 -0.92 -10.85
CA LYS A 79 2.58 -2.29 -11.24
C LYS A 79 3.56 -3.25 -10.60
#